data_AF-A0A0B4V9F7-F1
#
_entry.id   AF-A0A0B4V9F7-F1
#
_cell.length_a   1.000
_cell.length_b   1.000
_cell.length_c   1.000
_cell.angle_alpha   90.00
_cell.angle_beta   90.00
_cell.angle_gamma   90.00
#
_symmetry.space_group_name_H-M   'P 1'
#
loop_
_entity.id
_entity.type
_entity.pdbx_description
1 polymer ?
#
loop_
_entity_poly.entity_id
_entity_poly.type
_entity_poly.pdbx_seq_one_letter_code
_entity_poly.pdbx_strand_id
1 'polypeptide(L)'
;LVTVPLQIVEFYLILKVVGKVTSSVFWQLLAASVVMLIGGLLGETVTDFELIGFIIGMVGWAYVVFLIFAGGAAKASAESKNAAVASAFNSMKLIVLV
;
A
#
# COMPACT_ATOMS: atom_id res chain seq x y z
N LEU A 1 -11.20 6.79 -3.09
CA LEU A 1 -9.98 6.60 -3.91
C LEU A 1 -8.71 7.12 -3.22
N VAL A 2 -8.68 8.36 -2.68
CA VAL A 2 -7.47 8.92 -2.02
C VAL A 2 -7.25 8.46 -0.57
N THR A 3 -8.33 8.05 0.11
CA THR A 3 -8.30 7.67 1.54
C THR A 3 -7.56 6.37 1.82
N VAL A 4 -7.68 5.37 0.93
CA VAL A 4 -7.02 4.06 1.06
C VAL A 4 -5.48 4.20 0.94
N PRO A 5 -4.92 4.91 -0.07
CA PRO A 5 -3.50 5.26 -0.11
C PRO A 5 -3.01 6.03 1.11
N LEU A 6 -3.76 7.05 1.53
CA LEU A 6 -3.35 7.93 2.62
C LEU A 6 -3.32 7.17 3.95
N GLN A 7 -4.30 6.31 4.22
CA GLN A 7 -4.31 5.43 5.39
C GLN A 7 -3.08 4.52 5.44
N ILE A 8 -2.65 3.96 4.30
CA ILE A 8 -1.46 3.09 4.24
C ILE A 8 -0.18 3.88 4.59
N VAL A 9 -0.07 5.10 4.08
CA VAL A 9 1.06 5.99 4.35
C VAL A 9 1.11 6.44 5.81
N GLU A 10 -0.03 6.83 6.37
CA GLU A 10 -0.14 7.25 7.78
C GLU A 10 0.25 6.12 8.73
N PHE A 11 -0.22 4.89 8.46
CA PHE A 11 0.13 3.72 9.24
C PHE A 11 1.60 3.31 9.10
N TYR A 12 2.18 3.45 7.91
CA TYR A 12 3.62 3.27 7.72
C TYR A 12 4.41 4.24 8.60
N LEU A 13 3.99 5.51 8.68
CA LEU A 13 4.68 6.50 9.51
C LEU A 13 4.61 6.13 10.99
N ILE A 14 3.47 5.60 11.45
CA ILE A 14 3.34 5.03 12.81
C ILE A 14 4.30 3.85 12.98
N LEU A 15 4.31 2.89 12.04
CA LEU A 15 5.19 1.72 12.10
C LEU A 15 6.67 2.08 12.08
N LYS A 16 7.08 3.12 11.35
CA LYS A 16 8.46 3.63 11.34
C LYS A 16 8.89 4.20 12.70
N VAL A 17 7.94 4.71 13.49
CA VAL A 17 8.19 5.23 14.84
C VAL A 17 8.30 4.09 15.86
N VAL A 18 7.47 3.05 15.76
CA VAL A 18 7.46 1.90 16.70
C VAL A 18 8.33 0.71 16.26
N GLY A 19 8.83 0.70 15.03
CA GLY A 19 9.64 -0.37 14.45
C GLY A 19 10.59 0.15 13.37
N LYS A 20 11.71 -0.55 13.15
CA LYS A 20 12.69 -0.19 12.10
C LYS A 20 12.17 -0.55 10.70
N VAL A 21 11.15 0.15 10.22
CA VAL A 21 10.75 0.02 8.81
C VAL A 21 11.70 0.84 7.95
N THR A 22 12.28 0.21 6.92
CA THR A 22 13.22 0.86 6.02
C THR A 22 12.52 1.92 5.18
N SER A 23 13.09 3.14 5.09
CA SER A 23 12.58 4.24 4.25
C SER A 23 12.34 3.87 2.78
N SER A 24 12.96 2.78 2.28
CA SER A 24 12.71 2.23 0.95
C SER A 24 11.26 1.76 0.76
N VAL A 25 10.66 1.16 1.79
CA VAL A 25 9.27 0.65 1.73
C VAL A 25 8.27 1.80 1.61
N PHE A 26 8.54 2.94 2.25
CA PHE A 26 7.72 4.15 2.09
C PHE A 26 7.62 4.60 0.64
N TRP A 27 8.77 4.76 0.00
CA TRP A 27 8.84 5.26 -1.37
C TRP A 27 8.25 4.27 -2.37
N GLN A 28 8.40 2.96 -2.12
CA GLN A 28 7.76 1.93 -2.91
C GLN A 28 6.23 1.96 -2.76
N LEU A 29 5.70 2.10 -1.54
CA LEU A 29 4.26 2.23 -1.31
C LEU A 29 3.69 3.53 -1.90
N LEU A 30 4.41 4.64 -1.76
CA LEU A 30 4.04 5.94 -2.33
C LEU A 30 4.01 5.87 -3.87
N ALA A 31 5.05 5.34 -4.50
CA ALA A 31 5.09 5.19 -5.95
C ALA A 31 3.98 4.26 -6.45
N ALA A 32 3.74 3.12 -5.78
CA ALA A 32 2.70 2.17 -6.14
C ALA A 32 1.30 2.78 -6.07
N SER A 33 1.03 3.56 -5.03
CA SER A 33 -0.26 4.24 -4.84
C SER A 33 -0.48 5.38 -5.84
N VAL A 34 0.58 6.13 -6.19
CA VAL A 34 0.52 7.12 -7.28
C VAL A 34 0.21 6.44 -8.61
N VAL A 35 0.88 5.34 -8.94
CA VAL A 35 0.61 4.57 -10.17
C VAL A 35 -0.81 4.03 -10.19
N MET A 36 -1.31 3.53 -9.06
CA MET A 36 -2.69 3.06 -8.92
C MET A 36 -3.72 4.17 -9.19
N LEU A 37 -3.50 5.36 -8.61
CA LEU A 37 -4.39 6.51 -8.81
C LEU A 37 -4.34 7.07 -10.23
N ILE A 38 -3.15 7.14 -10.82
CA ILE A 38 -2.98 7.59 -12.21
C ILE A 38 -3.64 6.59 -13.17
N GLY A 39 -3.50 5.28 -12.92
CA GLY A 39 -4.16 4.24 -13.71
C GLY A 39 -5.69 4.35 -13.64
N GLY A 40 -6.24 4.50 -12.43
CA GLY A 40 -7.69 4.70 -12.25
C GLY A 40 -8.20 5.99 -12.90
N LEU A 41 -7.47 7.10 -12.73
CA LEU A 41 -7.85 8.38 -13.32
C LEU A 41 -7.81 8.37 -14.85
N LEU A 42 -6.77 7.76 -15.44
CA LEU A 42 -6.66 7.62 -16.90
C LEU A 42 -7.75 6.71 -17.46
N GLY A 43 -8.12 5.65 -16.72
CA GLY A 43 -9.23 4.78 -17.09
C GLY A 43 -10.58 5.49 -17.09
N GLU A 44 -10.78 6.45 -16.18
CA GLU A 44 -12.04 7.22 -16.08
C GLU A 44 -12.12 8.44 -17.02
N THR A 45 -10.98 9.03 -17.39
CA THR A 45 -10.95 10.31 -18.12
C THR A 45 -10.67 10.17 -19.62
N VAL A 46 -10.03 9.09 -20.05
CA VAL A 46 -9.65 8.89 -21.45
C VAL A 46 -10.49 7.77 -22.05
N THR A 47 -11.42 8.15 -22.92
CA THR A 47 -12.21 7.22 -23.72
C THR A 47 -11.25 6.39 -24.60
N ASP A 48 -11.45 5.08 -24.68
CA ASP A 48 -10.56 4.04 -25.24
C ASP A 48 -9.42 3.52 -24.34
N PHE A 49 -9.15 4.14 -23.19
CA PHE A 49 -8.12 3.67 -22.24
C PHE A 49 -8.69 3.01 -20.98
N GLU A 50 -10.01 2.83 -20.87
CA GLU A 50 -10.67 2.19 -19.72
C GLU A 50 -10.00 0.87 -19.30
N LEU A 51 -9.78 -0.04 -20.26
CA LEU A 51 -9.18 -1.35 -20.01
C LEU A 51 -7.70 -1.26 -19.63
N ILE A 52 -6.96 -0.33 -20.24
CA ILE A 52 -5.53 -0.13 -19.97
C ILE A 52 -5.32 0.53 -18.61
N GLY A 53 -6.11 1.56 -18.29
CA GLY A 53 -6.13 2.22 -16.99
C GLY A 53 -6.50 1.26 -15.86
N PHE A 54 -7.48 0.38 -16.11
CA PHE A 54 -7.85 -0.68 -15.17
C PHE A 54 -6.70 -1.67 -14.92
N ILE A 55 -6.00 -2.13 -15.97
CA ILE A 55 -4.84 -3.04 -15.82
C ILE A 55 -3.71 -2.36 -15.04
N ILE A 56 -3.39 -1.10 -15.35
CA ILE A 56 -2.35 -0.34 -14.64
C ILE A 56 -2.72 -0.15 -13.16
N GLY A 57 -3.98 0.19 -12.89
CA GLY A 57 -4.52 0.30 -11.53
C GLY A 57 -4.40 -1.01 -10.75
N MET A 58 -4.77 -2.13 -11.38
CA MET A 58 -4.66 -3.48 -10.79
C MET A 58 -3.22 -3.90 -10.52
N VAL A 59 -2.28 -3.56 -11.40
CA VAL A 59 -0.85 -3.82 -11.19
C VAL A 59 -0.31 -3.00 -10.01
N GLY A 60 -0.68 -1.73 -9.91
CA GLY A 60 -0.35 -0.88 -8.77
C GLY A 60 -0.87 -1.44 -7.45
N TRP A 61 -2.14 -1.87 -7.43
CA TRP A 61 -2.76 -2.51 -6.26
C TRP A 61 -2.08 -3.84 -5.89
N ALA A 62 -1.85 -4.74 -6.85
CA ALA A 62 -1.17 -6.01 -6.60
C ALA A 62 0.24 -5.81 -6.03
N TYR A 63 0.95 -4.77 -6.47
CA TYR A 63 2.27 -4.43 -5.94
C TYR A 63 2.20 -3.87 -4.51
N VAL A 64 1.17 -3.09 -4.17
CA VAL A 64 0.90 -2.67 -2.77
C VAL A 64 0.61 -3.89 -1.88
N VAL A 65 -0.24 -4.81 -2.33
CA VAL A 65 -0.54 -6.05 -1.59
C VAL A 65 0.74 -6.87 -1.38
N PHE A 66 1.58 -7.02 -2.40
CA PHE A 66 2.87 -7.70 -2.31
C PHE A 66 3.80 -7.04 -1.27
N LEU A 67 3.92 -5.71 -1.29
CA LEU A 67 4.74 -4.97 -0.33
C LEU A 67 4.29 -5.13 1.13
N ILE A 68 2.99 -5.28 1.35
CA ILE A 68 2.38 -5.41 2.68
C ILE A 68 2.46 -6.86 3.19
N PHE A 69 2.22 -7.86 2.33
CA PHE A 69 2.18 -9.27 2.72
C PHE A 69 3.55 -9.95 2.70
N ALA A 70 4.36 -9.70 1.67
CA ALA A 70 5.65 -10.36 1.45
C ALA A 70 6.85 -9.41 1.52
N GLY A 71 6.61 -8.09 1.48
CA GLY A 71 7.65 -7.06 1.50
C GLY A 71 8.16 -6.70 2.90
N GLY A 72 9.01 -5.67 2.94
CA GLY A 72 9.70 -5.24 4.17
C GLY A 72 8.78 -4.84 5.33
N ALA A 73 7.51 -4.51 5.06
CA ALA A 73 6.53 -4.20 6.09
C ALA A 73 6.10 -5.45 6.91
N ALA A 74 5.97 -6.62 6.26
CA ALA A 74 5.68 -7.87 6.96
C ALA A 74 6.83 -8.30 7.89
N LYS A 75 8.08 -8.13 7.43
CA LYS A 75 9.27 -8.36 8.26
C LYS A 75 9.37 -7.37 9.42
N ALA A 76 9.12 -6.09 9.18
CA ALA A 76 9.19 -5.08 10.24
C ALA A 76 8.10 -5.26 11.31
N SER A 77 6.90 -5.72 10.94
CA SER A 77 5.86 -6.07 11.92
C SER A 77 6.26 -7.28 12.77
N ALA A 78 6.92 -8.29 12.18
CA ALA A 78 7.44 -9.43 12.93
C ALA A 78 8.59 -9.04 13.88
N GLU A 79 9.42 -8.07 13.49
CA GLU A 79 10.56 -7.59 14.28
C GLU A 79 10.18 -6.61 15.40
N SER A 80 9.04 -5.91 15.31
CA SER A 80 8.60 -4.91 16.29
C SER A 80 8.36 -5.48 17.71
N LYS A 81 8.12 -6.79 17.84
CA LYS A 81 7.81 -7.50 19.12
C LYS A 81 6.65 -6.88 19.94
N ASN A 82 5.88 -5.94 19.38
CA ASN A 82 4.74 -5.31 20.03
C ASN A 82 3.42 -5.86 19.48
N ALA A 83 2.66 -6.54 20.35
CA ALA A 83 1.41 -7.21 19.98
C ALA A 83 0.32 -6.24 19.46
N ALA A 84 0.28 -5.01 19.98
CA ALA A 84 -0.68 -3.99 19.51
C ALA A 84 -0.37 -3.55 18.08
N VAL A 85 0.92 -3.40 17.75
CA VAL A 85 1.40 -3.01 16.43
C VAL A 85 1.17 -4.12 15.40
N ALA A 86 1.40 -5.38 15.77
CA ALA A 86 1.13 -6.54 14.92
C ALA A 86 -0.37 -6.73 14.64
N SER A 87 -1.22 -6.55 15.65
CA SER A 87 -2.68 -6.63 15.50
C SER A 87 -3.20 -5.54 14.56
N ALA A 88 -2.80 -4.28 14.80
CA ALA A 88 -3.19 -3.16 13.95
C ALA A 88 -2.71 -3.32 12.50
N PHE A 89 -1.51 -3.87 12.31
CA PHE A 89 -0.98 -4.17 10.97
C PHE A 89 -1.79 -5.26 10.26
N ASN A 90 -2.16 -6.35 10.94
CA ASN A 90 -2.99 -7.41 10.35
C ASN A 90 -4.40 -6.94 9.97
N SER A 91 -5.04 -6.13 10.81
CA SER A 91 -6.34 -5.52 10.47
C SER A 91 -6.25 -4.64 9.22
N MET A 92 -5.16 -3.88 9.08
CA MET A 92 -4.88 -3.09 7.88
C MET A 92 -4.65 -3.95 6.64
N LYS A 93 -3.91 -5.07 6.75
CA LYS A 93 -3.74 -5.99 5.60
C LYS A 93 -5.07 -6.46 5.04
N LEU A 94 -6.03 -6.75 5.93
CA LEU A 94 -7.36 -7.19 5.55
C LEU A 94 -8.14 -6.09 4.83
N ILE A 95 -8.04 -4.83 5.28
CA ILE A 95 -8.71 -3.69 4.64
C ILE A 95 -8.16 -3.40 3.24
N VAL A 96 -6.87 -3.67 2.98
CA VAL A 96 -6.29 -3.47 1.64
C VAL A 96 -6.59 -4.62 0.68
N LEU A 97 -6.91 -5.80 1.23
CA LEU A 97 -7.21 -7.01 0.47
C LEU A 97 -8.70 -7.11 0.08
N VAL A 98 -9.61 -6.63 0.93
CA VAL A 98 -11.07 -6.57 0.72
C VAL A 98 -11.47 -5.29 0.00
#